data_AF-A0A2T6AC71-F1
#
_entry.id   AF-A0A2T6AC71-F1
#
_cell.length_a   1.000
_cell.length_b   1.000
_cell.length_c   1.000
_cell.angle_alpha   90.00
_cell.angle_beta   90.00
_cell.angle_gamma   90.00
#
_symmetry.space_group_name_H-M   'P 1'
#
loop_
_entity.id
_entity.type
_entity.pdbx_description
1 polymer ?
#
loop_
_entity_poly.entity_id
_entity_poly.type
_entity_poly.pdbx_seq_one_letter_code
_entity_poly.pdbx_strand_id
1 'polypeptide(L)'
;MPDLAKLHCMEQEERHALHIGYPPDRLGWSQSALRAANRDLPHLRIYAQAHVGPPNRIAFVVVHGVDEDRDRRRRVRAEASDLLERLGYAVELEPERDVYEVAPRRPVSAHDELQML
;
A
#
# COMPACT_ATOMS: atom_id res chain seq x y z
N MET A 1 -23.46 15.42 8.44
CA MET A 1 -22.90 16.36 7.44
C MET A 1 -21.39 16.31 7.58
N PRO A 2 -20.67 15.55 6.75
CA PRO A 2 -19.21 15.59 6.78
C PRO A 2 -18.72 16.96 6.31
N ASP A 3 -17.65 17.42 6.95
CA ASP A 3 -17.01 18.72 6.74
C ASP A 3 -16.50 18.85 5.29
N LEU A 4 -16.92 19.91 4.59
CA LEU A 4 -16.51 20.22 3.22
C LEU A 4 -14.98 20.37 3.09
N ALA A 5 -14.28 20.75 4.17
CA ALA A 5 -12.82 20.79 4.20
C ALA A 5 -12.19 19.39 4.14
N LYS A 6 -12.83 18.37 4.72
CA LYS A 6 -12.35 16.98 4.69
C LYS A 6 -12.58 16.33 3.32
N LEU A 7 -13.71 16.63 2.69
CA LEU A 7 -14.00 16.17 1.32
C LEU A 7 -13.03 16.77 0.32
N HIS A 8 -12.73 18.07 0.44
CA HIS A 8 -11.76 18.73 -0.43
C HIS A 8 -10.31 18.25 -0.20
N CYS A 9 -9.95 17.88 1.04
CA CYS A 9 -8.65 17.28 1.35
C CYS A 9 -8.51 15.86 0.77
N MET A 10 -9.54 15.02 0.92
CA MET A 10 -9.57 13.68 0.32
C MET A 10 -9.57 13.72 -1.22
N GLU A 11 -10.32 14.65 -1.83
CA GLU A 11 -10.31 14.84 -3.28
C GLU A 11 -8.99 15.43 -3.79
N GLN A 12 -8.28 16.25 -3.00
CA GLN A 12 -6.94 16.73 -3.34
C GLN A 12 -5.86 15.64 -3.18
N GLU A 13 -5.98 14.74 -2.21
CA GLU A 13 -5.13 13.55 -2.07
C GLU A 13 -5.34 12.57 -3.23
N GLU A 14 -6.59 12.31 -3.64
CA GLU A 14 -6.89 11.46 -4.80
C GLU A 14 -6.40 12.06 -6.13
N ARG A 15 -6.49 13.38 -6.28
CA ARG A 15 -5.98 14.08 -7.48
C ARG A 15 -4.46 14.16 -7.53
N HIS A 16 -3.77 14.24 -6.39
CA HIS A 16 -2.31 14.14 -6.33
C HIS A 16 -1.80 12.72 -6.59
N ALA A 17 -2.49 11.69 -6.08
CA ALA A 17 -2.14 10.29 -6.35
C ALA A 17 -2.22 9.93 -7.84
N LEU A 18 -3.09 10.59 -8.61
CA LEU A 18 -3.20 10.42 -10.07
C LEU A 18 -2.05 11.06 -10.87
N HIS A 19 -1.30 12.00 -10.28
CA HIS A 19 -0.22 12.71 -10.97
C HIS A 19 1.18 12.15 -10.67
N ILE A 20 1.30 11.33 -9.62
CA ILE A 20 2.59 10.80 -9.13
C ILE A 20 2.54 9.26 -9.14
N GLY A 21 2.43 8.71 -10.35
CA GLY A 21 3.06 7.45 -10.77
C GLY A 21 2.66 6.09 -10.16
N TYR A 22 2.19 5.99 -8.91
CA TYR A 22 1.97 4.69 -8.28
C TYR A 22 0.53 4.22 -8.45
N PRO A 23 0.22 3.14 -9.21
CA PRO A 23 -1.14 2.64 -9.30
C PRO A 23 -1.54 1.95 -7.98
N PRO A 24 -2.45 2.56 -7.18
CA PRO A 24 -2.83 2.06 -5.86
C PRO A 24 -3.54 0.70 -5.89
N ASP A 25 -3.95 0.25 -7.08
CA ASP A 25 -4.54 -1.09 -7.30
C ASP A 25 -3.53 -2.21 -7.03
N ARG A 26 -2.24 -2.02 -7.37
CA ARG A 26 -1.19 -3.02 -7.14
C ARG A 26 -0.89 -3.24 -5.67
N LEU A 27 -0.95 -2.17 -4.88
CA LEU A 27 -0.83 -2.26 -3.42
C LEU A 27 -2.07 -2.94 -2.81
N GLY A 28 -3.24 -2.73 -3.39
CA GLY A 28 -4.46 -3.48 -3.07
C GLY A 28 -4.28 -4.99 -3.27
N TRP A 29 -3.72 -5.40 -4.42
CA TRP A 29 -3.46 -6.81 -4.74
C TRP A 29 -2.48 -7.45 -3.75
N SER A 30 -1.36 -6.77 -3.48
CA SER A 30 -0.39 -7.25 -2.48
C SER A 30 -1.02 -7.39 -1.10
N GLN A 31 -1.89 -6.46 -0.69
CA GLN A 31 -2.62 -6.56 0.58
C GLN A 31 -3.56 -7.77 0.62
N SER A 32 -4.32 -8.00 -0.45
CA SER A 32 -5.24 -9.15 -0.55
C SER A 32 -4.48 -10.48 -0.50
N ALA A 33 -3.37 -10.60 -1.23
CA ALA A 33 -2.51 -11.77 -1.20
C ALA A 33 -1.90 -12.02 0.20
N LEU A 34 -1.42 -10.96 0.86
CA LEU A 34 -0.90 -11.05 2.23
C LEU A 34 -1.95 -11.51 3.23
N ARG A 35 -3.17 -10.99 3.14
CA ARG A 35 -4.30 -11.42 4.00
C ARG A 35 -4.66 -12.89 3.76
N ALA A 36 -4.65 -13.33 2.50
CA ALA A 36 -4.93 -14.72 2.16
C ALA A 36 -3.87 -15.67 2.72
N ALA A 37 -2.60 -15.26 2.75
CA ALA A 37 -1.48 -16.00 3.32
C ALA A 37 -1.43 -15.94 4.86
N ASN A 38 -1.88 -14.84 5.46
CA ASN A 38 -1.85 -14.57 6.91
C ASN A 38 -3.27 -14.49 7.49
N ARG A 39 -4.05 -15.56 7.35
CA ARG A 39 -5.48 -15.60 7.74
C ARG A 39 -5.73 -15.37 9.22
N ASP A 40 -4.73 -15.62 10.06
CA ASP A 40 -4.81 -15.40 11.50
C ASP A 40 -4.58 -13.93 11.90
N LEU A 41 -4.28 -13.05 10.94
CA LEU A 41 -4.20 -11.59 11.12
C LEU A 41 -5.38 -10.88 10.44
N PRO A 42 -6.59 -10.90 11.03
CA PRO A 42 -7.80 -10.37 10.40
C PRO A 42 -7.75 -8.85 10.14
N HIS A 43 -6.89 -8.15 10.88
CA HIS A 43 -6.71 -6.70 10.77
C HIS A 43 -5.48 -6.30 9.96
N LEU A 44 -4.79 -7.25 9.32
CA LEU A 44 -3.59 -6.99 8.52
C LEU A 44 -3.86 -5.95 7.44
N ARG A 45 -3.07 -4.89 7.42
CA ARG A 45 -3.10 -3.84 6.39
C ARG A 45 -1.69 -3.42 6.03
N ILE A 46 -1.50 -3.05 4.77
CA ILE A 46 -0.24 -2.48 4.29
C ILE A 46 -0.45 -1.12 3.66
N TYR A 47 0.54 -0.26 3.80
CA TYR A 47 0.65 1.04 3.12
C TYR A 47 2.06 1.11 2.53
N ALA A 48 2.24 1.91 1.49
CA ALA A 48 3.56 2.16 0.91
C ALA A 48 3.97 3.61 1.17
N GLN A 49 5.26 3.82 1.44
CA GLN A 49 5.90 5.12 1.27
C GLN A 49 6.60 5.07 -0.09
N ALA A 50 6.19 5.92 -1.02
CA ALA A 50 6.72 5.98 -2.38
C ALA A 50 7.63 7.21 -2.54
N HIS A 51 8.65 7.10 -3.39
CA HIS A 51 9.54 8.21 -3.71
C HIS A 51 8.86 9.18 -4.66
N VAL A 52 9.04 10.49 -4.45
CA VAL A 52 8.72 11.49 -5.47
C VAL A 52 9.62 11.25 -6.69
N GLY A 53 9.00 11.05 -7.86
CA GLY A 53 9.72 10.75 -9.11
C GLY A 53 9.21 9.46 -9.78
N PRO A 54 10.06 8.44 -10.04
CA PRO A 54 9.65 7.28 -10.82
C PRO A 54 8.48 6.50 -10.20
N PRO A 55 7.47 6.11 -11.01
CA PRO A 55 6.24 5.47 -10.57
C PRO A 55 6.41 4.11 -9.85
N ASN A 56 7.54 3.45 -10.08
CA ASN A 56 7.80 2.07 -9.66
C ASN A 56 8.79 1.97 -8.48
N ARG A 57 8.97 3.05 -7.71
CA ARG A 57 9.93 3.12 -6.60
C ARG A 57 9.21 3.31 -5.27
N ILE A 58 9.34 2.30 -4.40
CA ILE A 58 8.79 2.29 -3.05
C ILE A 58 9.96 2.47 -2.09
N ALA A 59 9.91 3.49 -1.24
CA ALA A 59 10.89 3.69 -0.18
C ALA A 59 10.73 2.66 0.94
N PHE A 60 9.48 2.36 1.32
CA PHE A 60 9.19 1.51 2.46
C PHE A 60 7.76 0.95 2.44
N VAL A 61 7.57 -0.22 3.07
CA VAL A 61 6.24 -0.82 3.29
C VAL A 61 5.90 -0.77 4.78
N VAL A 62 4.82 -0.06 5.10
CA VAL A 62 4.26 0.05 6.45
C VAL A 62 3.25 -1.09 6.65
N VAL A 63 3.36 -1.79 7.77
CA VAL A 63 2.51 -2.94 8.11
C VAL A 63 1.78 -2.67 9.42
N HIS A 64 0.45 -2.79 9.40
CA HIS A 64 -0.44 -2.65 10.55
C HIS A 64 -1.26 -3.92 10.79
N GLY A 65 -1.81 -4.06 12.00
CA GLY A 65 -2.65 -5.21 12.35
C GLY A 65 -1.85 -6.49 12.61
N VAL A 66 -0.55 -6.36 12.82
CA VAL A 66 0.31 -7.36 13.46
C VAL A 66 0.51 -6.88 14.89
N ASP A 67 0.28 -7.76 15.88
CA ASP A 67 0.48 -7.47 17.30
C ASP A 67 1.92 -6.98 17.61
N GLU A 68 2.24 -6.75 18.88
CA GLU A 68 3.56 -6.25 19.30
C GLU A 68 4.75 -7.19 18.96
N ASP A 69 4.50 -8.33 18.30
CA ASP A 69 5.51 -9.20 17.71
C ASP A 69 6.26 -8.50 16.55
N ARG A 70 7.45 -7.99 16.90
CA ARG A 70 8.37 -7.32 15.98
C ARG A 70 8.89 -8.24 14.88
N ASP A 71 9.18 -9.49 15.19
CA ASP A 71 9.75 -10.45 14.23
C ASP A 71 8.70 -10.86 13.21
N ARG A 72 7.47 -11.07 13.66
CA ARG A 72 6.32 -11.32 12.79
C ARG A 72 6.05 -10.14 11.87
N ARG A 73 6.05 -8.91 12.40
CA ARG A 73 5.87 -7.70 11.58
C ARG A 73 6.98 -7.55 10.54
N ARG A 74 8.23 -7.94 10.88
CA ARG A 74 9.34 -7.97 9.94
C ARG A 74 9.15 -9.00 8.83
N ARG A 75 8.70 -10.22 9.15
CA ARG A 75 8.40 -11.27 8.15
C ARG A 75 7.29 -10.85 7.19
N VAL A 76 6.17 -10.36 7.73
CA VAL A 76 5.03 -9.86 6.93
C VAL A 76 5.45 -8.71 6.02
N ARG A 77 6.32 -7.80 6.50
CA ARG A 77 6.88 -6.74 5.64
C ARG A 77 7.73 -7.30 4.50
N ALA A 78 8.59 -8.27 4.77
CA ALA A 78 9.41 -8.89 3.73
C ALA A 78 8.54 -9.56 2.66
N GLU A 79 7.51 -10.31 3.06
CA GLU A 79 6.52 -10.89 2.13
C GLU A 79 5.83 -9.81 1.28
N ALA A 80 5.48 -8.68 1.90
CA ALA A 80 4.88 -7.56 1.19
C ALA A 80 5.84 -6.94 0.15
N SER A 81 7.10 -6.74 0.51
CA SER A 81 8.14 -6.28 -0.40
C SER A 81 8.34 -7.24 -1.57
N ASP A 82 8.45 -8.54 -1.30
CA ASP A 82 8.63 -9.57 -2.34
C ASP A 82 7.47 -9.59 -3.35
N LEU A 83 6.23 -9.43 -2.87
CA LEU A 83 5.05 -9.34 -3.73
C LEU A 83 5.11 -8.10 -4.64
N LEU A 84 5.51 -6.96 -4.08
CA LEU A 84 5.67 -5.72 -4.85
C LEU A 84 6.80 -5.83 -5.88
N GLU A 85 7.91 -6.47 -5.53
CA GLU A 85 9.01 -6.73 -6.46
C GLU A 85 8.59 -7.61 -7.64
N ARG A 86 7.81 -8.66 -7.37
CA ARG A 86 7.24 -9.52 -8.43
C ARG A 86 6.27 -8.77 -9.35
N LEU A 87 5.69 -7.67 -8.87
CA LEU A 87 4.84 -6.77 -9.66
C LEU A 87 5.63 -5.68 -10.39
N GLY A 88 6.96 -5.68 -10.31
CA GLY A 88 7.85 -4.77 -11.02
C GLY A 88 8.23 -3.50 -10.26
N TYR A 89 8.00 -3.45 -8.95
CA TYR A 89 8.43 -2.35 -8.09
C TYR A 89 9.81 -2.61 -7.50
N ALA A 90 10.61 -1.56 -7.31
CA ALA A 90 11.80 -1.65 -6.47
C ALA A 90 11.49 -1.08 -5.08
N VAL A 91 11.76 -1.86 -4.04
CA VAL A 91 11.54 -1.46 -2.63
C VAL A 91 12.87 -1.10 -1.99
N GLU A 92 13.27 0.16 -2.10
CA GLU A 92 14.54 0.68 -1.62
C GLU A 92 14.42 2.14 -1.21
N LEU A 93 14.98 2.50 -0.05
CA LEU A 93 15.07 3.89 0.38
C LEU A 93 16.22 4.57 -0.36
N GLU A 94 15.90 5.40 -1.36
CA GLU A 94 16.84 6.29 -2.01
C GLU A 94 17.07 7.53 -1.12
N PRO A 95 18.33 7.81 -0.73
CA PRO A 95 18.66 9.04 -0.02
C PRO A 95 18.29 10.28 -0.84
N GLU A 96 18.02 11.39 -0.16
CA GLU A 96 17.78 12.71 -0.79
C GLU A 96 16.47 12.85 -1.58
N ARG A 97 15.60 11.84 -1.55
CA ARG A 97 14.27 11.92 -2.14
C ARG A 97 13.17 12.02 -1.08
N ASP A 98 12.23 12.90 -1.35
CA ASP A 98 11.01 13.01 -0.56
C ASP A 98 10.16 11.76 -0.75
N VAL A 99 9.51 11.35 0.33
CA VAL A 99 8.59 10.21 0.35
C VAL A 99 7.19 10.68 0.69
N TYR A 100 6.20 10.07 0.05
CA TYR A 100 4.78 10.30 0.32
C TYR A 100 4.08 8.98 0.59
N GLU A 101 3.00 9.02 1.38
CA GLU A 101 2.23 7.83 1.71
C GLU A 101 1.25 7.49 0.58
N VAL A 102 1.15 6.20 0.28
CA VAL A 102 0.22 5.61 -0.67
C VAL A 102 -0.60 4.55 0.03
N ALA A 103 -1.92 4.77 0.05
CA ALA A 103 -2.88 3.82 0.57
C ALA A 103 -3.29 2.80 -0.50
N PRO A 104 -3.52 1.53 -0.12
CA PRO A 104 -4.09 0.54 -1.04
C PRO A 104 -5.51 0.96 -1.42
N ARG A 105 -5.85 0.89 -2.72
CA ARG A 105 -7.26 0.92 -3.11
C ARG A 105 -7.92 -0.37 -2.65
N ARG A 106 -9.04 -0.24 -1.93
CA ARG A 106 -9.85 -1.40 -1.53
C ARG A 106 -10.68 -1.87 -2.73
N PRO A 107 -10.84 -3.19 -2.91
CA PRO A 107 -11.89 -3.67 -3.80
C PRO A 107 -13.24 -3.14 -3.28
N VAL A 108 -14.04 -2.55 -4.17
CA VAL A 108 -15.35 -1.98 -3.82
C VAL A 108 -16.40 -3.10 -3.79
N SER A 109 -16.11 -4.24 -4.44
CA SER A 109 -16.96 -5.42 -4.50
C SER A 109 -16.16 -6.73 -4.42
N ALA A 110 -16.85 -7.83 -4.09
CA ALA A 110 -16.28 -9.18 -4.18
C ALA A 110 -15.88 -9.55 -5.63
N HIS A 111 -16.50 -8.92 -6.63
CA HIS A 111 -16.09 -9.08 -8.02
C HIS A 111 -14.73 -8.43 -8.28
N ASP A 112 -14.50 -7.22 -7.76
CA ASP A 112 -13.19 -6.58 -7.80
C ASP A 112 -12.16 -7.46 -7.10
N GLU A 113 -12.48 -7.98 -5.90
CA GLU A 113 -11.60 -8.87 -5.15
C GLU A 113 -11.20 -10.12 -5.95
N LEU A 114 -12.12 -10.72 -6.71
CA LEU A 114 -11.81 -11.84 -7.62
C LEU A 114 -10.94 -11.45 -8.82
N GLN A 115 -11.04 -10.21 -9.32
CA GLN A 115 -10.15 -9.71 -10.37
C GLN A 115 -8.76 -9.32 -9.85
N MET A 116 -8.60 -9.18 -8.53
CA MET A 116 -7.33 -8.87 -7.86
C MET A 116 -6.51 -10.13 -7.47
N LEU A 117 -7.08 -11.33 -7.62
CA LEU A 117 -6.46 -12.64 -7.32
C LEU A 117 -5.86 -13.29 -8.57
#